data_AF-A0A7K4HQZ5-F1
#
_entry.id   AF-A0A7K4HQZ5-F1
#
_cell.length_a   1.000
_cell.length_b   1.000
_cell.length_c   1.000
_cell.angle_alpha   90.00
_cell.angle_beta   90.00
_cell.angle_gamma   90.00
#
_symmetry.space_group_name_H-M   'P 1'
#
loop_
_entity.id
_entity.type
_entity.pdbx_description
1 polymer ?
#
loop_
_entity_poly.entity_id
_entity_poly.type
_entity_poly.pdbx_seq_one_letter_code
_entity_poly.pdbx_strand_id
1 'polypeptide(L)'
;MKRRIRLWVIFGFLFLAIGVVQHLTGIGSDATTGIFVTSGVVILIFAGARAMRKDEGPEQDERTRRIGAYGITYSWFVTLVYLFVLFWAENMGLLVLSSTNVILSSILLMAVSAKIFQWWFFRQGDVE
;
A
#
# COMPACT_ATOMS: atom_id res chain seq x y z
N MET A 1 16.58 3.40 17.66
CA MET A 1 15.49 3.67 16.68
C MET A 1 15.73 4.99 15.97
N LYS A 2 15.84 4.98 14.64
CA LYS A 2 15.93 6.21 13.82
C LYS A 2 14.73 7.13 14.14
N ARG A 3 14.96 8.44 14.29
CA ARG A 3 13.92 9.45 14.65
C ARG A 3 12.62 9.30 13.85
N ARG A 4 12.74 8.95 12.56
CA ARG A 4 11.60 8.71 11.65
C ARG A 4 10.70 7.55 12.09
N ILE A 5 11.27 6.41 12.50
CA ILE A 5 10.48 5.24 12.93
C ILE A 5 9.74 5.56 14.23
N ARG A 6 10.36 6.34 15.14
CA ARG A 6 9.71 6.79 16.37
C ARG A 6 8.47 7.63 16.07
N LEU A 7 8.55 8.56 15.11
CA LEU A 7 7.39 9.35 14.70
C LEU A 7 6.27 8.47 14.15
N TRP A 8 6.61 7.46 13.34
CA TRP A 8 5.60 6.54 12.78
C TRP A 8 4.90 5.74 13.88
N VAL A 9 5.64 5.25 14.87
CA VAL A 9 5.06 4.58 16.04
C VAL A 9 4.11 5.52 16.81
N ILE A 10 4.51 6.77 17.04
CA ILE A 10 3.66 7.77 17.73
C ILE A 10 2.37 8.02 16.93
N PHE A 11 2.47 8.23 15.62
CA PHE A 11 1.30 8.44 14.76
C PHE A 11 0.37 7.22 14.74
N GLY A 12 0.92 6.00 14.69
CA GLY A 12 0.14 4.77 14.73
C GLY A 12 -0.67 4.65 16.03
N PHE A 13 -0.03 4.89 17.18
CA PHE A 13 -0.73 4.90 18.47
C PHE A 13 -1.73 6.06 18.60
N LEU A 14 -1.41 7.24 18.08
CA LEU A 14 -2.34 8.38 18.08
C LEU A 14 -3.62 8.06 17.31
N PHE A 15 -3.50 7.45 16.13
CA PHE A 15 -4.65 7.09 15.29
C PHE A 15 -5.49 6.00 15.96
N LEU A 16 -4.85 5.00 16.58
CA LEU A 16 -5.55 4.01 17.40
C LEU A 16 -6.28 4.64 18.58
N ALA A 17 -5.64 5.56 19.30
CA ALA A 17 -6.25 6.25 20.43
C ALA A 17 -7.48 7.07 20.00
N ILE A 18 -7.40 7.78 18.87
CA ILE A 18 -8.54 8.51 18.30
C ILE A 18 -9.67 7.54 17.98
N GLY A 19 -9.40 6.43 17.29
CA GLY A 19 -10.42 5.43 16.96
C GLY A 19 -11.07 4.80 18.20
N VAL A 20 -10.29 4.48 19.22
CA VAL A 20 -10.81 3.94 20.49
C VAL A 20 -11.68 4.97 21.21
N VAL A 21 -11.25 6.24 21.28
CA VAL A 21 -12.06 7.31 21.88
C VAL A 21 -13.37 7.47 21.12
N GLN A 22 -13.33 7.55 19.79
CA GLN A 22 -14.53 7.65 18.94
C GLN A 22 -15.52 6.52 19.22
N HIS A 23 -15.02 5.27 19.31
CA HIS A 23 -15.85 4.11 19.62
C HIS A 23 -16.48 4.18 21.01
N LEU A 24 -15.70 4.56 22.03
CA LEU A 24 -16.16 4.61 23.43
C LEU A 24 -17.12 5.77 23.69
N THR A 25 -16.92 6.92 23.05
CA THR A 25 -17.75 8.11 23.25
C THR A 25 -18.93 8.17 22.27
N GLY A 26 -18.98 7.28 21.29
CA GLY A 26 -19.94 7.35 20.17
C GLY A 26 -19.78 8.61 19.32
N ILE A 27 -18.58 9.21 19.32
CA ILE A 27 -18.30 10.43 18.55
C ILE A 27 -17.74 10.01 17.20
N GLY A 28 -18.46 10.29 16.12
CA GLY A 28 -18.08 9.89 14.76
C GLY A 28 -18.92 8.71 14.25
N SER A 29 -18.88 8.48 12.94
CA SER A 29 -19.53 7.33 12.31
C SER A 29 -18.67 6.08 12.45
N ASP A 30 -19.29 4.91 12.32
CA ASP A 30 -18.58 3.62 12.27
C ASP A 30 -17.48 3.61 11.19
N ALA A 31 -17.75 4.28 10.06
CA ALA A 31 -16.78 4.45 8.98
C ALA A 31 -15.56 5.27 9.44
N THR A 32 -15.75 6.40 10.12
CA THR A 32 -14.63 7.21 10.61
C THR A 32 -13.81 6.49 11.68
N THR A 33 -14.49 5.80 12.61
CA THR A 33 -13.86 4.97 13.64
C THR A 33 -13.00 3.88 12.98
N GLY A 34 -13.57 3.18 11.99
CA GLY A 34 -12.88 2.14 11.23
C GLY A 34 -11.63 2.66 10.52
N ILE A 35 -11.69 3.85 9.90
CA ILE A 35 -10.54 4.46 9.22
C ILE A 35 -9.39 4.73 10.19
N PHE A 36 -9.67 5.30 11.37
CA PHE A 36 -8.63 5.62 12.36
C PHE A 36 -7.99 4.35 12.94
N VAL A 37 -8.80 3.36 13.31
CA VAL A 37 -8.30 2.08 13.84
C VAL A 37 -7.46 1.35 12.78
N THR A 38 -7.98 1.16 11.57
CA THR A 38 -7.28 0.43 10.50
C THR A 38 -5.99 1.13 10.10
N SER A 39 -6.00 2.45 9.93
CA SER A 39 -4.80 3.23 9.60
C SER A 39 -3.75 3.17 10.70
N GLY A 40 -4.15 3.26 11.98
CA GLY A 40 -3.24 3.14 13.12
C GLY A 40 -2.54 1.77 13.17
N VAL A 41 -3.30 0.69 12.98
CA VAL A 41 -2.76 -0.68 12.91
C VAL A 41 -1.78 -0.82 11.75
N VAL A 42 -2.16 -0.37 10.55
CA VAL A 42 -1.29 -0.43 9.36
C VAL A 42 0.01 0.31 9.60
N ILE A 43 -0.03 1.54 10.14
CA ILE A 43 1.16 2.33 10.44
C ILE A 43 2.08 1.59 11.43
N LEU A 44 1.52 0.98 12.48
CA LEU A 44 2.30 0.22 13.47
C LEU A 44 2.95 -1.02 12.85
N ILE A 45 2.24 -1.76 12.00
CA ILE A 45 2.79 -2.92 11.27
C ILE A 45 3.98 -2.47 10.42
N PHE A 46 3.83 -1.38 9.64
CA PHE A 46 4.92 -0.85 8.81
C PHE A 46 6.09 -0.34 9.64
N ALA A 47 5.82 0.36 10.76
CA ALA A 47 6.86 0.86 11.65
C ALA A 47 7.64 -0.28 12.31
N GLY A 48 6.95 -1.34 12.74
CA GLY A 48 7.54 -2.57 13.28
C GLY A 48 8.38 -3.30 12.25
N ALA A 49 7.82 -3.56 11.06
CA ALA A 49 8.56 -4.18 9.95
C ALA A 49 9.81 -3.39 9.58
N ARG A 50 9.74 -2.05 9.59
CA ARG A 50 10.89 -1.18 9.33
C ARG A 50 11.91 -1.18 10.47
N ALA A 51 11.48 -1.30 11.72
CA ALA A 51 12.36 -1.39 12.88
C ALA A 51 13.12 -2.73 12.93
N MET A 52 12.50 -3.80 12.42
CA MET A 52 13.11 -5.14 12.33
C MET A 52 14.11 -5.28 11.20
N ARG A 53 14.05 -4.42 10.18
CA ARG A 53 15.11 -4.33 9.18
C ARG A 53 16.38 -3.79 9.85
N LYS A 54 17.34 -4.68 10.12
CA LYS A 54 18.73 -4.30 10.39
C LYS A 54 19.18 -3.41 9.25
N ASP A 55 19.93 -2.35 9.56
CA ASP A 55 20.52 -1.47 8.56
C ASP A 55 21.46 -2.29 7.67
N GLU A 56 20.92 -2.83 6.59
CA GLU A 56 21.66 -3.35 5.45
C GLU A 56 22.35 -2.14 4.82
N GLY A 57 23.67 -2.01 5.00
CA GLY A 57 24.50 -1.13 4.17
C GLY A 57 24.67 -1.71 2.76
N PRO A 58 25.66 -1.25 1.98
CA PRO A 58 25.90 0.15 1.60
C PRO A 58 24.80 0.65 0.63
N GLU A 59 25.02 1.82 0.03
CA GLU A 59 24.21 2.47 -1.00
C GLU A 59 23.45 1.51 -1.94
N GLN A 60 22.18 1.80 -2.26
CA GLN A 60 21.36 0.95 -3.13
C GLN A 60 22.09 0.66 -4.44
N ASP A 61 22.53 -0.59 -4.57
CA ASP A 61 23.14 -1.11 -5.80
C ASP A 61 22.24 -0.78 -7.00
N GLU A 62 22.84 -0.37 -8.13
CA GLU A 62 22.11 0.04 -9.33
C GLU A 62 21.07 -1.01 -9.75
N ARG A 63 21.39 -2.29 -9.52
CA ARG A 63 20.48 -3.43 -9.73
C ARG A 63 19.19 -3.30 -8.93
N THR A 64 19.26 -2.97 -7.65
CA THR A 64 18.08 -2.79 -6.79
C THR A 64 17.21 -1.64 -7.30
N ARG A 65 17.83 -0.56 -7.78
CA ARG A 65 17.12 0.57 -8.38
C ARG A 65 16.39 0.17 -9.67
N ARG A 66 17.06 -0.59 -10.55
CA ARG A 66 16.45 -1.11 -11.80
C ARG A 66 15.27 -2.04 -11.51
N ILE A 67 15.42 -3.02 -10.61
CA ILE A 67 14.32 -3.91 -10.20
C ILE A 67 13.13 -3.12 -9.65
N GLY A 68 13.40 -2.11 -8.83
CA GLY A 68 12.38 -1.21 -8.33
C GLY A 68 11.60 -0.50 -9.43
N ALA A 69 12.32 0.05 -10.42
CA ALA A 69 11.74 0.73 -11.57
C ALA A 69 10.93 -0.23 -12.46
N TYR A 70 11.48 -1.38 -12.85
CA TYR A 70 10.77 -2.38 -13.64
C TYR A 70 9.48 -2.83 -12.94
N GLY A 71 9.54 -3.16 -11.65
CA GLY A 71 8.36 -3.59 -10.92
C GLY A 71 7.23 -2.54 -10.91
N ILE A 72 7.58 -1.25 -10.85
CA ILE A 72 6.61 -0.15 -10.95
C ILE A 72 6.06 -0.03 -12.38
N THR A 73 6.92 -0.09 -13.40
CA THR A 73 6.51 0.01 -14.82
C THR A 73 5.52 -1.09 -15.21
N TYR A 74 5.83 -2.35 -14.88
CA TYR A 74 4.93 -3.48 -15.18
C TYR A 74 3.63 -3.39 -14.38
N SER A 75 3.69 -2.97 -13.11
CA SER A 75 2.50 -2.75 -12.29
C SER A 75 1.59 -1.67 -12.85
N TRP A 76 2.16 -0.56 -13.33
CA TRP A 76 1.42 0.50 -13.97
C TRP A 76 0.69 -0.01 -15.23
N PHE A 77 1.38 -0.78 -16.06
CA PHE A 77 0.79 -1.37 -17.27
C PHE A 77 -0.37 -2.33 -16.94
N VAL A 78 -0.19 -3.21 -15.95
CA VAL A 78 -1.27 -4.09 -15.48
C VAL A 78 -2.47 -3.29 -14.98
N THR A 79 -2.22 -2.21 -14.25
CA THR A 79 -3.29 -1.34 -13.74
C THR A 79 -4.03 -0.64 -14.89
N LEU A 80 -3.31 -0.22 -15.94
CA LEU A 80 -3.92 0.36 -17.14
C LEU A 80 -4.83 -0.66 -17.85
N VAL A 81 -4.33 -1.89 -18.08
CA VAL A 81 -5.13 -2.96 -18.70
C VAL A 81 -6.38 -3.25 -17.86
N TYR A 82 -6.24 -3.31 -16.53
CA TYR A 82 -7.36 -3.50 -15.61
C TYR A 82 -8.42 -2.40 -15.73
N LEU A 83 -8.01 -1.13 -15.72
CA LEU A 83 -8.93 0.00 -15.88
C LEU A 83 -9.62 -0.03 -17.24
N PHE A 84 -8.90 -0.42 -18.30
CA PHE A 84 -9.48 -0.56 -19.63
C PHE A 84 -10.56 -1.65 -19.68
N VAL A 85 -10.33 -2.78 -19.01
CA VAL A 85 -11.32 -3.86 -18.88
C VAL A 85 -12.54 -3.39 -18.08
N LEU A 86 -12.34 -2.70 -16.95
CA LEU A 86 -13.44 -2.15 -16.16
C LEU A 86 -14.29 -1.15 -16.96
N PHE A 87 -13.64 -0.26 -17.71
CA PHE A 87 -14.31 0.72 -18.56
C PHE A 87 -15.24 0.04 -19.57
N TRP A 88 -14.75 -0.99 -20.28
CA TRP A 88 -15.58 -1.74 -21.22
C TRP A 88 -16.67 -2.54 -20.54
N ALA A 89 -16.40 -3.16 -19.39
CA ALA A 89 -17.39 -3.93 -18.65
C ALA A 89 -18.57 -3.05 -18.18
N GLU A 90 -18.28 -1.83 -17.70
CA GLU A 90 -19.31 -0.86 -17.34
C GLU A 90 -20.06 -0.35 -18.57
N ASN A 91 -19.36 0.00 -19.65
CA ASN A 91 -19.99 0.49 -20.88
C ASN A 91 -20.87 -0.56 -21.59
N MET A 92 -20.55 -1.86 -21.44
CA MET A 92 -21.38 -2.97 -21.91
C MET A 92 -22.55 -3.30 -20.97
N GLY A 93 -22.65 -2.62 -19.81
CA GLY A 93 -23.68 -2.87 -18.80
C GLY A 93 -23.49 -4.18 -18.03
N LEU A 94 -22.28 -4.78 -18.06
CA LEU A 94 -21.97 -6.02 -17.33
C LEU A 94 -21.79 -5.77 -15.83
N LEU A 95 -21.32 -4.57 -15.46
CA LEU A 95 -21.05 -4.16 -14.09
C LEU A 95 -21.53 -2.73 -13.86
N VAL A 96 -21.98 -2.45 -12.64
CA VAL A 96 -22.21 -1.08 -12.15
C VAL A 96 -21.10 -0.76 -11.16
N LEU A 97 -20.21 0.17 -11.51
CA LEU A 97 -19.00 0.43 -10.75
C LEU A 97 -19.13 1.69 -9.90
N SER A 98 -18.87 1.56 -8.60
CA SER A 98 -18.68 2.72 -7.72
C SER A 98 -17.27 3.28 -7.91
N SER A 99 -17.14 4.59 -8.09
CA SER A 99 -15.84 5.27 -8.22
C SER A 99 -14.92 4.97 -7.03
N THR A 100 -15.47 4.89 -5.81
CA THR A 100 -14.73 4.53 -4.61
C THR A 100 -14.15 3.12 -4.70
N ASN A 101 -14.94 2.16 -5.20
CA ASN A 101 -14.51 0.76 -5.33
C ASN A 101 -13.43 0.63 -6.39
N VAL A 102 -13.57 1.33 -7.53
CA VAL A 102 -12.57 1.34 -8.60
C VAL A 102 -11.25 1.95 -8.11
N ILE A 103 -11.30 3.08 -7.41
CA ILE A 103 -10.09 3.70 -6.84
C ILE A 103 -9.39 2.74 -5.88
N LEU A 104 -10.14 2.15 -4.94
CA LEU A 104 -9.57 1.24 -3.94
C LEU A 104 -8.97 0.00 -4.61
N SER A 105 -9.70 -0.65 -5.51
CA SER A 105 -9.23 -1.86 -6.19
C SER A 105 -8.02 -1.58 -7.07
N SER A 106 -7.96 -0.44 -7.77
CA SER A 106 -6.80 -0.03 -8.56
C SER A 106 -5.57 0.23 -7.71
N ILE A 107 -5.70 0.92 -6.57
CA ILE A 107 -4.57 1.15 -5.65
C ILE A 107 -4.04 -0.19 -5.12
N LEU A 108 -4.93 -1.10 -4.72
CA LEU A 108 -4.54 -2.42 -4.23
C LEU A 108 -3.88 -3.26 -5.32
N LEU A 109 -4.47 -3.31 -6.51
CA LEU A 109 -3.92 -4.04 -7.65
C LEU A 109 -2.52 -3.53 -8.00
N MET A 110 -2.33 -2.20 -8.06
CA MET A 110 -1.03 -1.60 -8.35
C MET A 110 -0.02 -1.95 -7.26
N ALA A 111 -0.34 -1.74 -5.98
CA ALA A 111 0.58 -2.03 -4.88
C ALA A 111 1.00 -3.52 -4.83
N VAL A 112 0.03 -4.44 -5.00
CA VAL A 112 0.27 -5.89 -4.97
C VAL A 112 1.07 -6.33 -6.20
N SER A 113 0.67 -5.92 -7.40
CA SER A 113 1.37 -6.27 -8.64
C SER A 113 2.81 -5.74 -8.64
N ALA A 114 3.05 -4.51 -8.16
CA ALA A 114 4.40 -3.96 -8.05
C ALA A 114 5.28 -4.83 -7.14
N LYS A 115 4.76 -5.33 -6.02
CA LYS A 115 5.51 -6.23 -5.14
C LYS A 115 5.76 -7.59 -5.77
N ILE A 116 4.77 -8.14 -6.47
CA ILE A 116 4.92 -9.40 -7.21
C ILE A 116 6.02 -9.27 -8.26
N PHE A 117 5.99 -8.21 -9.08
CA PHE A 117 7.01 -7.99 -10.11
C PHE A 117 8.38 -7.71 -9.50
N GLN A 118 8.48 -6.86 -8.48
CA GLN A 118 9.74 -6.62 -7.78
C GLN A 118 10.35 -7.93 -7.25
N TRP A 119 9.53 -8.79 -6.67
CA TRP A 119 9.97 -10.09 -6.15
C TRP A 119 10.35 -11.06 -7.28
N TRP A 120 9.61 -11.07 -8.38
CA TRP A 120 9.89 -11.91 -9.53
C TRP A 120 11.21 -11.52 -10.22
N PHE A 121 11.43 -10.23 -10.48
CA PHE A 121 12.69 -9.72 -11.03
C PHE A 121 13.87 -9.87 -10.06
N PHE A 122 13.63 -9.81 -8.75
CA PHE A 122 14.66 -10.09 -7.75
C PHE A 122 15.15 -11.55 -7.79
N ARG A 123 14.25 -12.49 -8.14
CA ARG A 123 14.58 -13.91 -8.28
C ARG A 123 15.29 -14.23 -9.59
N GLN A 124 15.12 -13.39 -10.61
CA GLN A 124 15.92 -13.49 -11.82
C GLN A 124 17.30 -12.89 -11.52
N GLY A 125 18.37 -13.65 -11.81
CA GLY A 125 19.73 -13.10 -11.88
C GLY A 125 19.80 -11.95 -12.89
N ASP A 126 20.93 -11.23 -12.96
CA ASP A 126 21.10 -9.99 -13.74
C ASP A 126 20.19 -9.93 -14.97
N VAL A 127 19.15 -9.11 -14.83
CA VAL A 127 18.26 -8.75 -15.91
C VAL A 127 18.98 -7.65 -16.68
N GLU A 128 19.56 -8.03 -17.82
CA GLU A 128 20.08 -7.10 -18.82
C GLU A 128 19.00 -6.15 -19.34
#